data_AF-A0A7K0MXR0-F1
#
_entry.id   AF-A0A7K0MXR0-F1
#
_cell.length_a   1.000
_cell.length_b   1.000
_cell.length_c   1.000
_cell.angle_alpha   90.00
_cell.angle_beta   90.00
_cell.angle_gamma   90.00
#
_symmetry.space_group_name_H-M   'P 1'
#
loop_
_entity.id
_entity.type
_entity.pdbx_description
1 polymer ?
#
loop_
_entity_poly.entity_id
_entity_poly.type
_entity_poly.pdbx_seq_one_letter_code
_entity_poly.pdbx_strand_id
1 'polypeptide(L)'
;MTIAEIDLSLIDGTQGALGLTDSKVTLVVNVASQCGLTPQYEGLVRLHDTYLEKGLVVLGVPCNQFLGQEPGSHDEIATFCATHYGVDFPMTEKIEVNGEGRHALYEALTPVAD
;
A
#
# COMPACT_ATOMS: atom_id res chain seq x y z
N MET A 1 -12.99 -5.87 -16.43
CA MET A 1 -12.26 -5.85 -15.16
C MET A 1 -12.13 -4.40 -14.74
N THR A 2 -12.71 -4.05 -13.60
CA THR A 2 -12.51 -2.72 -12.99
C THR A 2 -11.33 -2.79 -12.04
N ILE A 3 -10.70 -1.66 -11.75
CA ILE A 3 -9.58 -1.61 -10.78
C ILE A 3 -9.97 -2.14 -9.38
N ALA A 4 -11.27 -2.10 -9.05
CA ALA A 4 -11.81 -2.60 -7.79
C ALA A 4 -11.78 -4.14 -7.68
N GLU A 5 -11.74 -4.85 -8.81
CA GLU A 5 -11.75 -6.32 -8.90
C GLU A 5 -10.35 -6.91 -8.97
N ILE A 6 -9.29 -6.09 -8.92
CA ILE A 6 -7.91 -6.58 -8.93
C ILE A 6 -7.64 -7.30 -7.60
N ASP A 7 -7.24 -8.55 -7.68
CA ASP A 7 -6.82 -9.36 -6.54
C ASP A 7 -5.55 -8.77 -5.90
N LEU A 8 -5.52 -8.77 -4.58
CA LEU A 8 -4.43 -8.29 -3.74
C LEU A 8 -4.14 -9.32 -2.67
N SER A 9 -2.90 -9.77 -2.57
CA SER A 9 -2.42 -10.42 -1.35
C SER A 9 -2.10 -9.35 -0.31
N LEU A 10 -2.65 -9.48 0.89
CA LEU A 10 -2.35 -8.60 2.01
C LEU A 10 -1.11 -9.08 2.77
N ILE A 11 -0.49 -8.14 3.49
CA ILE A 11 0.79 -8.38 4.16
C ILE A 11 0.71 -9.45 5.27
N ASP A 12 -0.49 -9.67 5.81
CA ASP A 12 -0.79 -10.69 6.81
C ASP A 12 -1.10 -12.08 6.20
N GLY A 13 -1.00 -12.21 4.87
CA GLY A 13 -1.26 -13.44 4.13
C GLY A 13 -2.73 -13.66 3.76
N THR A 14 -3.63 -12.73 4.11
CA THR A 14 -5.02 -12.80 3.66
C THR A 14 -5.15 -12.36 2.20
N GLN A 15 -6.17 -12.87 1.51
CA GLN A 15 -6.49 -12.47 0.13
C GLN A 15 -7.55 -11.38 0.17
N GLY A 16 -7.38 -10.38 -0.68
CA GLY A 16 -8.30 -9.28 -0.80
C GLY A 16 -8.42 -8.71 -2.21
N ALA A 17 -9.19 -7.64 -2.33
CA ALA A 17 -9.30 -6.84 -3.55
C ALA A 17 -9.52 -5.39 -3.15
N LEU A 18 -9.26 -4.44 -4.05
CA LEU A 18 -9.42 -3.01 -3.76
C LEU A 18 -10.87 -2.66 -3.38
N GLY A 19 -11.84 -3.39 -3.94
CA GLY A 19 -13.26 -3.26 -3.62
C GLY A 19 -13.72 -3.88 -2.31
N LEU A 20 -12.86 -4.57 -1.54
CA LEU A 20 -13.24 -5.12 -0.23
C LEU A 20 -13.34 -4.06 0.87
N THR A 21 -12.76 -2.89 0.64
CA THR A 21 -13.04 -1.75 1.48
C THR A 21 -14.41 -1.24 1.05
N ASP A 22 -15.41 -1.19 1.94
CA ASP A 22 -16.67 -0.45 1.72
C ASP A 22 -16.43 1.08 1.57
N SER A 23 -15.22 1.46 1.19
CA SER A 23 -14.76 2.82 1.01
C SER A 23 -15.35 3.41 -0.28
N LYS A 24 -15.57 4.72 -0.21
CA LYS A 24 -15.96 5.51 -1.37
C LYS A 24 -14.73 5.97 -2.16
N VAL A 25 -13.58 6.06 -1.49
CA VAL A 25 -12.32 6.55 -2.03
C VAL A 25 -11.16 5.78 -1.43
N THR A 26 -10.27 5.26 -2.27
CA THR A 26 -9.03 4.61 -1.85
C THR A 26 -7.83 5.45 -2.29
N LEU A 27 -6.97 5.83 -1.33
CA LEU A 27 -5.67 6.43 -1.59
C LEU A 27 -4.61 5.33 -1.61
N VAL A 28 -4.13 4.97 -2.79
CA VAL A 28 -3.07 3.96 -2.97
C VAL A 28 -1.71 4.63 -2.92
N VAL A 29 -0.79 4.12 -2.09
CA VAL A 29 0.54 4.70 -1.91
C VAL A 29 1.60 3.59 -1.92
N ASN A 30 2.55 3.65 -2.86
CA ASN A 30 3.75 2.81 -2.75
C ASN A 30 4.65 3.35 -1.64
N VAL A 31 5.08 2.48 -0.74
CA VAL A 31 5.78 2.84 0.49
C VAL A 31 7.08 2.06 0.67
N ALA A 32 7.95 2.61 1.51
CA ALA A 32 9.26 2.06 1.86
C ALA A 32 9.61 2.38 3.33
N SER A 33 10.11 1.41 4.11
CA SER A 33 10.48 1.59 5.52
C SER A 33 11.81 2.32 5.73
N GLN A 34 12.73 2.29 4.75
CA GLN A 34 14.06 2.90 4.84
C GLN A 34 14.22 4.08 3.87
N CYS A 35 13.16 4.87 3.71
CA CYS A 35 13.14 6.04 2.84
C CYS A 35 13.30 7.35 3.64
N GLY A 36 13.92 8.36 3.05
CA GLY A 36 13.93 9.71 3.65
C GLY A 36 12.53 10.31 3.83
N LEU A 37 11.54 9.78 3.10
CA LEU A 37 10.13 10.17 3.19
C LEU A 37 9.30 9.24 4.08
N THR A 38 9.89 8.22 4.72
CA THR A 38 9.16 7.32 5.65
C THR A 38 8.37 8.06 6.73
N PRO A 39 8.78 9.23 7.27
CA PRO A 39 7.94 10.03 8.17
C PRO A 39 6.55 10.42 7.60
N GLN A 40 6.32 10.30 6.29
CA GLN A 40 5.00 10.50 5.68
C GLN A 40 3.93 9.54 6.21
N TYR A 41 4.31 8.39 6.77
CA TYR A 41 3.37 7.45 7.39
C TYR A 41 2.50 8.13 8.45
N GLU A 42 3.04 9.06 9.24
CA GLU A 42 2.24 9.81 10.23
C GLU A 42 1.12 10.63 9.57
N GLY A 43 1.40 11.19 8.40
CA GLY A 43 0.41 11.92 7.61
C GLY A 43 -0.65 10.99 7.02
N LEU A 44 -0.25 9.80 6.56
CA LEU A 44 -1.14 8.79 6.01
C LEU A 44 -2.06 8.21 7.09
N VAL A 45 -1.54 7.88 8.27
CA VAL A 45 -2.33 7.43 9.43
C VAL A 45 -3.34 8.50 9.81
N ARG A 46 -2.91 9.75 9.97
CA ARG A 46 -3.83 10.86 10.27
C ARG A 46 -4.92 11.03 9.20
N LEU A 47 -4.59 10.89 7.92
CA LEU A 47 -5.56 10.96 6.83
C LEU A 47 -6.57 9.81 6.90
N HIS A 48 -6.08 8.58 7.13
CA HIS A 48 -6.91 7.41 7.31
C HIS A 48 -7.89 7.64 8.46
N ASP A 49 -7.40 7.89 9.67
CA ASP A 49 -8.21 8.07 10.89
C ASP A 49 -9.26 9.19 10.73
N THR A 50 -8.85 10.31 10.13
CA THR A 50 -9.73 11.50 10.01
C THR A 50 -10.88 11.29 9.03
N TYR A 51 -10.69 10.44 8.01
CA TYR A 51 -11.63 10.31 6.90
C TYR A 51 -12.20 8.89 6.73
N LEU A 52 -11.81 7.93 7.57
CA LEU A 52 -12.31 6.55 7.52
C LEU A 52 -13.84 6.50 7.61
N GLU A 53 -14.44 7.17 8.60
CA GLU A 53 -15.90 7.23 8.75
C GLU A 53 -16.60 7.97 7.60
N LYS A 54 -15.85 8.76 6.82
CA LYS A 54 -16.35 9.45 5.62
C LYS A 54 -16.15 8.60 4.36
N GLY A 55 -15.51 7.44 4.48
CA GLY A 55 -15.30 6.47 3.41
C GLY A 55 -13.99 6.64 2.65
N LEU A 56 -12.96 7.28 3.22
CA LEU A 56 -11.61 7.26 2.65
C LEU A 56 -10.76 6.19 3.34
N VAL A 57 -10.13 5.32 2.56
CA VAL A 57 -9.16 4.33 3.06
C VAL A 57 -7.80 4.58 2.41
N VAL A 58 -6.73 4.43 3.19
CA VAL A 58 -5.36 4.39 2.66
C VAL A 58 -4.99 2.93 2.42
N LEU A 59 -4.38 2.63 1.28
CA LEU A 59 -3.80 1.32 0.98
C LEU A 59 -2.29 1.48 0.84
N GLY A 60 -1.53 0.92 1.78
CA GLY A 60 -0.08 0.88 1.73
C GLY A 60 0.40 -0.25 0.82
N VAL A 61 1.30 0.05 -0.11
CA VAL A 61 1.88 -0.92 -1.05
C VAL A 61 3.40 -0.95 -0.90
N PRO A 62 3.96 -1.84 -0.06
CA PRO A 62 5.41 -1.96 0.07
C PRO A 62 6.09 -2.28 -1.26
N CYS A 63 7.16 -1.56 -1.60
CA CYS A 63 7.91 -1.78 -2.83
C CYS A 63 9.41 -1.53 -2.65
N ASN A 64 10.23 -2.48 -3.11
CA ASN A 64 11.69 -2.40 -2.98
C ASN A 64 12.42 -1.84 -4.21
N GLN A 65 11.70 -1.46 -5.28
CA GLN A 65 12.32 -1.06 -6.56
C GLN A 65 13.00 0.32 -6.50
N PHE A 66 12.72 1.11 -5.47
CA PHE A 66 13.29 2.45 -5.29
C PHE A 66 14.48 2.39 -4.33
N LEU A 67 15.69 2.28 -4.90
CA LEU A 67 16.96 2.24 -4.17
C LEU A 67 17.05 1.15 -3.08
N GLY A 68 16.25 0.09 -3.16
CA GLY A 68 16.28 -1.01 -2.19
C GLY A 68 15.81 -0.62 -0.79
N GLN A 69 14.92 0.37 -0.67
CA GLN A 69 14.50 0.95 0.62
C GLN A 69 13.40 0.17 1.36
N GLU A 70 12.99 -0.99 0.85
CA GLU A 70 12.04 -1.90 1.49
C GLU A 70 12.59 -3.36 1.49
N PRO A 71 13.77 -3.60 2.09
CA PRO A 71 14.45 -4.88 1.99
C PRO A 71 13.82 -5.98 2.86
N GLY A 72 13.04 -5.60 3.88
CA GLY A 72 12.46 -6.52 4.86
C GLY A 72 11.48 -7.52 4.29
N SER A 73 11.28 -8.59 5.04
CA SER A 73 10.17 -9.55 4.89
C SER A 73 8.82 -8.90 5.22
N HIS A 74 7.72 -9.56 4.86
CA HIS A 74 6.36 -9.06 5.15
C HIS A 74 6.15 -8.83 6.65
N ASP A 75 6.58 -9.78 7.50
CA ASP A 75 6.47 -9.67 8.95
C ASP A 75 7.28 -8.48 9.51
N GLU A 76 8.50 -8.26 9.00
CA GLU A 76 9.34 -7.14 9.42
C GLU A 76 8.73 -5.80 9.01
N ILE A 77 8.18 -5.70 7.80
CA ILE A 77 7.53 -4.49 7.29
C ILE A 77 6.26 -4.18 8.10
N ALA A 78 5.40 -5.18 8.31
CA ALA A 78 4.17 -5.03 9.09
C ALA A 78 4.48 -4.60 10.53
N THR A 79 5.46 -5.27 11.16
CA THR A 79 5.91 -4.91 12.52
C THR A 79 6.47 -3.49 12.54
N PHE A 80 7.29 -3.10 11.57
CA PHE A 80 7.86 -1.77 11.49
C PHE A 80 6.74 -0.70 11.41
N CYS A 81 5.81 -0.86 10.48
CA CYS A 81 4.74 0.11 10.25
C CYS A 81 3.82 0.24 11.47
N ALA A 82 3.44 -0.88 12.07
CA ALA A 82 2.59 -0.89 13.26
C ALA A 82 3.28 -0.28 14.48
N THR A 83 4.53 -0.67 14.77
CA THR A 83 5.22 -0.28 16.01
C THR A 83 5.79 1.13 15.97
N HIS A 84 6.26 1.59 14.81
CA HIS A 84 6.90 2.91 14.69
C HIS A 84 5.90 4.03 14.35
N TYR A 85 4.85 3.72 13.60
CA TYR A 85 3.93 4.74 13.08
C TYR A 85 2.46 4.52 13.46
N GLY A 86 2.12 3.39 14.08
CA GLY A 86 0.73 3.08 14.42
C GLY A 86 -0.13 2.85 13.18
N VAL A 87 0.45 2.33 12.09
CA VAL A 87 -0.32 2.02 10.87
C VAL A 87 -1.39 0.98 11.18
N ASP A 88 -2.63 1.34 10.89
CA ASP A 88 -3.84 0.52 11.08
C ASP A 88 -4.65 0.31 9.78
N PHE A 89 -4.25 0.98 8.70
CA PHE A 89 -4.82 0.83 7.37
C PHE A 89 -4.26 -0.41 6.66
N PRO A 90 -5.00 -1.00 5.69
CA PRO A 90 -4.56 -2.20 5.00
C PRO A 90 -3.25 -2.00 4.24
N MET A 91 -2.42 -3.04 4.24
CA MET A 91 -1.18 -3.11 3.48
C MET A 91 -1.13 -4.37 2.62
N THR A 92 -0.66 -4.24 1.38
CA THR A 92 -0.40 -5.40 0.52
C THR A 92 0.86 -6.12 0.93
N GLU A 93 1.06 -7.32 0.39
CA GLU A 93 2.40 -7.88 0.28
C GLU A 93 3.34 -6.95 -0.51
N LYS A 94 4.64 -7.24 -0.46
CA LYS A 94 5.60 -6.47 -1.25
C LYS A 94 5.45 -6.80 -2.72
N ILE A 95 5.15 -5.79 -3.54
CA ILE A 95 4.95 -5.96 -4.99
C ILE A 95 5.89 -5.09 -5.82
N GLU A 96 6.05 -5.46 -7.08
CA GLU A 96 6.69 -4.62 -8.09
C GLU A 96 5.68 -3.65 -8.70
N VAL A 97 6.08 -2.38 -8.82
CA VAL A 97 5.25 -1.29 -9.36
C VAL A 97 5.71 -0.84 -10.75
N ASN A 98 6.91 -1.26 -11.17
CA ASN A 98 7.54 -0.95 -12.45
C ASN A 98 8.11 -2.22 -13.11
N GLY A 99 8.39 -2.14 -14.42
CA GLY A 99 9.05 -3.21 -15.18
C GLY A 99 8.12 -4.35 -15.61
N GLU A 100 8.72 -5.44 -16.10
CA GLU A 100 7.99 -6.61 -16.62
C GLU A 100 7.21 -7.38 -15.53
N GLY A 101 7.66 -7.31 -14.28
CA GLY A 101 7.01 -7.93 -13.12
C GLY A 101 5.96 -7.04 -12.45
N ARG A 102 5.63 -5.87 -13.02
CA ARG A 102 4.69 -4.90 -12.45
C ARG A 102 3.34 -5.56 -12.15
N HIS A 103 2.84 -5.36 -10.94
CA HIS A 103 1.56 -5.88 -10.51
C HIS A 103 0.40 -5.26 -11.29
N ALA A 104 -0.65 -6.04 -11.56
CA ALA A 104 -1.84 -5.62 -12.32
C ALA A 104 -2.48 -4.32 -11.79
N LEU A 105 -2.41 -4.09 -10.47
CA LEU A 105 -2.84 -2.83 -9.85
C LEU A 105 -2.12 -1.61 -10.44
N TYR A 106 -0.79 -1.67 -10.54
CA TYR A 106 0.01 -0.58 -11.06
C TYR A 106 -0.07 -0.49 -12.58
N GLU A 107 -0.25 -1.61 -13.30
CA GLU A 107 -0.57 -1.55 -14.74
C GLU A 107 -1.84 -0.73 -15.02
N ALA A 108 -2.86 -0.88 -14.18
CA ALA A 108 -4.11 -0.13 -14.31
C ALA A 108 -3.98 1.34 -13.87
N LEU A 109 -3.17 1.63 -12.84
CA LEU A 109 -2.99 3.00 -12.30
C LEU A 109 -2.01 3.85 -13.09
N THR A 110 -1.00 3.24 -13.71
CA THR A 110 0.06 3.93 -14.47
C THR A 110 0.10 3.43 -15.94
N PRO A 111 -0.99 3.62 -16.70
CA PRO A 111 -1.06 3.15 -18.09
C PRO A 111 -0.14 3.93 -19.04
N VAL A 112 0.31 5.11 -18.61
CA VAL A 112 1.26 5.96 -19.32
C VAL A 112 2.62 5.74 -18.68
N ALA A 113 3.62 5.39 -19.49
CA ALA A 113 4.99 5.31 -19.03
C ALA A 113 5.52 6.72 -18.68
N ASP A 114 6.36 6.78 -17.65
CA ASP A 114 7.05 8.00 -17.20
C ASP A 114 7.99 8.60 -18.27
#